data_AF-A0A7J7K3X8-F1
#
_entry.id   AF-A0A7J7K3X8-F1
#
_cell.length_a   1.000
_cell.length_b   1.000
_cell.length_c   1.000
_cell.angle_alpha   90.00
_cell.angle_beta   90.00
_cell.angle_gamma   90.00
#
_symmetry.space_group_name_H-M   'P 1'
#
loop_
_entity.id
_entity.type
_entity.pdbx_description
1 polymer ?
#
loop_
_entity_poly.entity_id
_entity_poly.type
_entity_poly.pdbx_seq_one_letter_code
_entity_poly.pdbx_strand_id
1 'polypeptide(L)'
;MAVSIFINSHTDFLSTLKVVLVKDGAASSLQSVSVASSKVVFLNSLPMDSAKYKVYLESSLSESLYEYKQNEATFTANGASVALTFNFNPVMKTKLEFDVKESSLLGLVVVICTTVIVINKDKVFSLFSKQH
;
A
#
# COMPACT_ATOMS: atom_id res chain seq x y z
N MET A 1 -8.62 33.08 -2.66
CA MET A 1 -8.62 32.06 -1.59
C MET A 1 -7.38 31.20 -1.68
N ALA A 2 -6.54 31.22 -0.65
CA ALA A 2 -5.35 30.38 -0.55
C ALA A 2 -5.72 28.94 -0.17
N VAL A 3 -5.07 27.94 -0.77
CA VAL A 3 -5.35 26.53 -0.49
C VAL A 3 -4.04 25.85 -0.11
N SER A 4 -3.98 25.33 1.12
CA SER A 4 -2.82 24.62 1.66
C SER A 4 -3.20 23.19 2.02
N ILE A 5 -2.37 22.23 1.64
CA ILE A 5 -2.65 20.81 1.83
C ILE A 5 -1.49 20.17 2.58
N PHE A 6 -1.81 19.56 3.71
CA PHE A 6 -0.90 18.84 4.58
C PHE A 6 -1.04 17.35 4.33
N ILE A 7 0.08 16.66 4.15
CA ILE A 7 0.13 15.25 3.80
C ILE A 7 0.83 14.50 4.91
N ASN A 8 0.05 13.66 5.60
CA ASN A 8 0.56 12.73 6.58
C ASN A 8 0.83 11.38 5.92
N SER A 9 2.08 11.18 5.52
CA SER A 9 2.58 9.95 4.90
C SER A 9 4.04 9.71 5.24
N HIS A 10 4.54 8.48 5.05
CA HIS A 10 5.97 8.19 5.08
C HIS A 10 6.69 8.92 3.95
N THR A 11 7.93 9.36 4.19
CA THR A 11 8.71 10.16 3.22
C THR A 11 8.93 9.44 1.89
N ASP A 12 9.07 8.12 1.95
CA ASP A 12 9.36 7.28 0.78
C ASP A 12 8.21 7.23 -0.24
N PHE A 13 6.99 7.60 0.19
CA PHE A 13 5.82 7.64 -0.69
C PHE A 13 5.51 9.05 -1.19
N LEU A 14 6.16 10.11 -0.68
CA LEU A 14 5.80 11.48 -1.08
C LEU A 14 6.02 11.74 -2.57
N SER A 15 7.07 11.17 -3.17
CA SER A 15 7.35 11.32 -4.60
C SER A 15 6.32 10.64 -5.50
N THR A 16 5.55 9.68 -4.98
CA THR A 16 4.50 8.97 -5.73
C THR A 16 3.17 9.72 -5.69
N LEU A 17 3.08 10.80 -4.93
CA LEU A 17 1.84 11.52 -4.68
C LEU A 17 1.70 12.79 -5.52
N LYS A 18 0.47 13.04 -5.93
CA LYS A 18 0.06 14.24 -6.66
C LYS A 18 -1.25 14.76 -6.09
N VAL A 19 -1.29 16.05 -5.82
CA VAL A 19 -2.52 16.74 -5.46
C VAL A 19 -3.21 17.19 -6.73
N VAL A 20 -4.49 16.86 -6.88
CA VAL A 20 -5.31 17.29 -8.00
C VAL A 20 -6.49 18.11 -7.50
N LEU A 21 -6.68 19.29 -8.08
CA LEU A 21 -7.80 20.18 -7.80
C LEU A 21 -8.72 20.25 -9.02
N VAL A 22 -10.02 20.07 -8.77
CA VAL A 22 -11.07 20.09 -9.78
C VAL A 22 -12.20 21.00 -9.28
N LYS A 23 -12.81 21.77 -10.18
CA LYS A 23 -14.06 22.49 -9.85
C LYS A 23 -15.22 21.51 -9.91
N ASP A 24 -16.14 21.59 -8.95
CA ASP A 24 -17.29 20.70 -8.92
C ASP A 24 -18.12 20.83 -10.22
N GLY A 25 -18.40 19.69 -10.86
CA GLY A 25 -19.04 19.62 -12.18
C GLY A 25 -18.13 19.89 -13.40
N ALA A 26 -16.83 20.18 -13.22
CA ALA A 26 -15.89 20.30 -14.34
C ALA A 26 -15.31 18.93 -14.73
N ALA A 27 -15.17 18.68 -16.04
CA ALA A 27 -14.59 17.44 -16.56
C ALA A 27 -13.05 17.41 -16.47
N SER A 28 -12.40 18.58 -16.36
CA SER A 28 -10.94 18.72 -16.37
C SER A 28 -10.39 19.19 -15.02
N SER A 29 -9.16 18.75 -14.71
CA SER A 29 -8.45 19.26 -13.54
C SER A 29 -7.99 20.70 -13.77
N LEU A 30 -8.14 21.53 -12.75
CA LEU A 30 -7.70 22.92 -12.77
C LEU A 30 -6.21 23.04 -12.45
N GLN A 31 -5.76 22.27 -11.46
CA GLN A 31 -4.39 22.28 -11.01
C GLN A 31 -3.98 20.87 -10.61
N SER A 32 -2.71 20.58 -10.83
CA SER A 32 -2.14 19.28 -10.50
C SER A 32 -0.69 19.46 -10.10
N VAL A 33 -0.38 19.17 -8.84
CA VAL A 33 0.92 19.49 -8.23
C VAL A 33 1.51 18.23 -7.62
N SER A 34 2.74 17.88 -8.03
CA SER A 34 3.47 16.76 -7.42
C SER A 34 3.98 17.15 -6.04
N VAL A 35 3.87 16.22 -5.09
CA VAL A 35 4.25 16.42 -3.69
C VAL A 35 5.78 16.35 -3.52
N ALA A 36 6.44 15.54 -4.36
CA ALA A 36 7.89 15.33 -4.49
C ALA A 36 8.63 15.00 -3.17
N SER A 37 8.79 15.97 -2.27
CA SER A 37 9.57 15.83 -1.03
C SER A 37 8.99 16.60 0.16
N SER A 38 7.98 17.45 -0.03
CA SER A 38 7.39 18.27 1.03
C SER A 38 6.06 17.66 1.50
N LYS A 39 5.84 17.61 2.81
CA LYS A 39 4.54 17.24 3.40
C LYS A 39 3.49 18.35 3.28
N VAL A 40 3.85 19.49 2.70
CA VAL A 40 2.95 20.62 2.49
C VAL A 40 2.97 21.03 1.03
N VAL A 41 1.79 21.11 0.43
CA VAL A 41 1.57 21.57 -0.93
C VAL A 41 0.72 22.83 -0.91
N PHE A 42 1.21 23.86 -1.59
CA PHE A 42 0.47 25.10 -1.81
C PHE A 42 -0.06 25.10 -3.23
N LEU A 43 -1.37 25.31 -3.39
CA LEU A 43 -1.98 25.48 -4.70
C LEU A 43 -2.07 26.97 -5.06
N ASN A 44 -2.22 27.26 -6.35
CA ASN A 44 -2.47 28.62 -6.79
C ASN A 44 -3.81 29.09 -6.23
N SER A 45 -3.86 30.38 -5.87
CA SER A 45 -5.05 30.98 -5.27
C SER A 45 -6.29 30.84 -6.17
N LEU A 46 -7.41 30.49 -5.55
CA LEU A 46 -8.69 30.34 -6.22
C LEU A 46 -9.51 31.64 -6.15
N PRO A 47 -10.36 31.92 -7.14
CA PRO A 47 -11.34 33.00 -7.04
C PRO A 47 -12.30 32.72 -5.88
N MET A 48 -12.75 33.76 -5.17
CA MET A 48 -13.80 33.64 -4.16
C MET A 48 -15.18 33.67 -4.84
N ASP A 49 -15.44 32.69 -5.69
CA ASP A 49 -16.65 32.59 -6.51
C ASP A 49 -17.80 31.84 -5.81
N SER A 50 -17.60 31.45 -4.54
CA SER A 50 -18.53 30.59 -3.79
C SER A 50 -18.85 29.26 -4.49
N ALA A 51 -18.04 28.85 -5.47
CA ALA A 51 -18.18 27.54 -6.09
C ALA A 51 -17.59 26.45 -5.21
N LYS A 52 -18.05 25.21 -5.42
CA LYS A 52 -17.47 24.03 -4.80
C LYS A 52 -16.27 23.55 -5.60
N TYR A 53 -15.24 23.15 -4.90
CA TYR A 53 -14.04 22.56 -5.44
C TYR A 53 -13.79 21.23 -4.75
N LYS A 54 -13.40 20.23 -5.53
CA LYS A 54 -12.93 18.95 -5.04
C LYS A 54 -11.42 18.91 -5.18
N VAL A 55 -10.74 18.51 -4.12
CA VAL A 55 -9.32 18.21 -4.14
C VAL A 55 -9.12 16.77 -3.70
N TYR A 56 -8.27 16.05 -4.40
CA TYR A 56 -7.95 14.66 -4.07
C TYR A 56 -6.47 14.39 -4.27
N LEU A 57 -6.02 13.35 -3.59
CA LEU A 57 -4.66 12.85 -3.66
C LEU A 57 -4.63 11.64 -4.58
N GLU A 58 -3.87 11.76 -5.66
CA GLU A 58 -3.57 10.70 -6.60
C GLU A 58 -2.21 10.09 -6.26
N SER A 59 -2.08 8.77 -6.41
CA SER A 59 -0.84 8.04 -6.18
C SER A 59 -0.47 7.25 -7.42
N SER A 60 0.82 7.23 -7.76
CA SER A 60 1.36 6.37 -8.82
C SER A 60 1.72 4.95 -8.34
N LEU A 61 1.46 4.62 -7.07
CA LEU A 61 1.67 3.26 -6.56
C LEU A 61 0.71 2.29 -7.24
N SER A 62 1.21 1.10 -7.58
CA SER A 62 0.35 0.09 -8.19
C SER A 62 -0.66 -0.46 -7.19
N GLU A 63 -1.95 -0.30 -7.46
CA GLU A 63 -3.04 -0.89 -6.67
C GLU A 63 -3.00 -2.43 -6.64
N SER A 64 -2.25 -3.05 -7.54
CA SER A 64 -2.02 -4.51 -7.52
C SER A 64 -1.06 -4.94 -6.41
N LEU A 65 -0.11 -4.06 -6.04
CA LEU A 65 0.94 -4.29 -5.05
C LEU A 65 0.68 -3.61 -3.72
N TYR A 66 -0.13 -2.55 -3.71
CA TYR A 66 -0.44 -1.76 -2.52
C TYR A 66 -1.95 -1.63 -2.32
N GLU A 67 -2.35 -1.58 -1.07
CA GLU A 67 -3.67 -1.20 -0.62
C GLU A 67 -3.60 0.17 0.04
N TYR A 68 -4.35 1.14 -0.47
CA TYR A 68 -4.44 2.47 0.10
C TYR A 68 -5.83 3.06 -0.16
N LYS A 69 -6.22 4.03 0.68
CA LYS A 69 -7.46 4.79 0.49
C LYS A 69 -7.16 6.06 -0.29
N GLN A 70 -7.97 6.33 -1.31
CA GLN A 70 -7.95 7.62 -1.99
C GLN A 70 -8.45 8.70 -1.02
N ASN A 71 -7.63 9.72 -0.80
CA ASN A 71 -8.01 10.85 0.04
C ASN A 71 -8.63 11.93 -0.83
N GLU A 72 -9.83 12.37 -0.50
CA GLU A 72 -10.50 13.49 -1.18
C GLU A 72 -11.22 14.38 -0.17
N ALA A 73 -11.34 15.66 -0.50
CA ALA A 73 -12.10 16.65 0.24
C ALA A 73 -12.79 17.61 -0.73
N THR A 74 -13.97 18.07 -0.34
CA THR A 74 -14.71 19.09 -1.07
C THR A 74 -14.87 20.31 -0.18
N PHE A 75 -14.61 21.50 -0.72
CA PHE A 75 -14.76 22.76 -0.01
C PHE A 75 -15.39 23.82 -0.91
N THR A 76 -15.96 24.85 -0.30
CA THR A 76 -16.55 25.99 -1.01
C THR A 76 -15.58 27.17 -0.98
N ALA A 77 -15.38 27.84 -2.12
CA ALA A 77 -14.48 28.98 -2.22
C ALA A 77 -15.10 30.29 -1.73
N ASN A 78 -15.48 30.35 -0.45
CA ASN A 78 -16.12 31.52 0.18
C ASN A 78 -15.21 32.23 1.21
N GLY A 79 -14.03 31.68 1.50
CA GLY A 79 -13.11 32.19 2.52
C GLY A 79 -11.81 32.75 1.96
N ALA A 80 -10.99 33.35 2.85
CA ALA A 80 -9.67 33.83 2.49
C ALA A 80 -8.67 32.68 2.27
N SER A 81 -8.79 31.60 3.07
CA SER A 81 -7.92 30.43 2.99
C SER A 81 -8.62 29.16 3.45
N VAL A 82 -8.18 28.01 2.93
CA VAL A 82 -8.53 26.68 3.45
C VAL A 82 -7.26 25.84 3.62
N ALA A 83 -7.22 25.10 4.73
CA ALA A 83 -6.20 24.12 5.03
C ALA A 83 -6.85 22.74 5.09
N LEU A 84 -6.28 21.76 4.39
CA LEU A 84 -6.78 20.39 4.34
C LEU A 84 -5.67 19.41 4.70
N THR A 85 -6.03 18.30 5.34
CA THR A 85 -5.07 17.27 5.74
C THR A 85 -5.46 15.93 5.15
N PHE A 86 -4.52 15.29 4.46
CA PHE A 86 -4.69 13.97 3.86
C PHE A 86 -3.74 12.96 4.52
N ASN A 87 -4.26 11.77 4.80
CA ASN A 87 -3.50 10.70 5.42
C ASN A 87 -3.28 9.59 4.39
N PHE A 88 -2.03 9.42 3.95
CA PHE A 88 -1.65 8.42 2.95
C PHE A 88 -0.73 7.38 3.58
N ASN A 89 -1.29 6.21 3.89
CA ASN A 89 -0.56 5.10 4.51
C ASN A 89 -0.79 3.84 3.67
N PRO A 90 -0.03 3.64 2.59
CA PRO A 90 -0.18 2.46 1.75
C PRO A 90 0.37 1.23 2.48
N VAL A 91 -0.35 0.12 2.35
CA VAL A 91 0.05 -1.19 2.89
C VAL A 91 0.40 -2.08 1.71
N MET A 92 1.58 -2.69 1.72
CA MET A 92 1.96 -3.63 0.67
C MET A 92 1.05 -4.87 0.74
N LYS A 93 0.40 -5.21 -0.36
CA LYS A 93 -0.37 -6.43 -0.53
C LYS A 93 0.61 -7.58 -0.60
N THR A 94 0.86 -8.22 0.54
CA THR A 94 1.71 -9.39 0.64
C THR A 94 1.05 -10.57 -0.08
N LYS A 95 1.19 -10.67 -1.41
CA LYS A 95 1.03 -11.95 -2.15
C LYS A 95 2.26 -12.84 -1.93
N LEU A 96 2.66 -12.94 -0.68
CA LEU A 96 3.72 -13.77 -0.15
C LEU A 96 3.18 -14.48 1.08
N GLU A 97 1.92 -14.92 1.02
CA GLU A 97 1.68 -16.29 1.47
C GLU A 97 2.49 -17.17 0.51
N PHE A 98 3.78 -17.31 0.82
CA PHE A 98 4.48 -18.52 0.44
C PHE A 98 3.62 -19.63 1.05
N ASP A 99 2.76 -20.20 0.21
CA ASP A 99 2.18 -21.51 0.37
C ASP A 99 3.36 -22.51 0.36
N VAL A 100 4.26 -22.40 1.35
CA VAL A 100 4.92 -23.55 1.94
C VAL A 100 3.81 -24.23 2.73
N LYS A 101 2.85 -24.77 1.97
CA LYS A 101 1.87 -25.72 2.45
C LYS A 101 2.65 -26.78 3.21
N GLU A 102 2.06 -27.24 4.29
CA GLU A 102 2.54 -28.28 5.21
C GLU A 102 3.22 -29.50 4.53
N SER A 103 2.98 -29.73 3.23
CA SER A 103 3.69 -30.70 2.39
C SER A 103 5.20 -30.55 2.34
N SER A 104 5.77 -29.34 2.46
CA SER A 104 7.23 -29.16 2.44
C SER A 104 7.90 -29.62 3.76
N LEU A 105 7.22 -29.38 4.89
CA LEU A 105 7.66 -29.80 6.22
C LEU A 105 7.49 -31.32 6.39
N LEU A 106 6.34 -31.86 5.94
CA LEU A 106 6.13 -33.32 5.86
C LEU A 106 7.13 -34.00 4.90
N GLY A 107 7.41 -33.38 3.75
CA GLY A 107 8.41 -33.86 2.80
C GLY A 107 9.81 -33.94 3.40
N LEU A 108 10.22 -32.90 4.15
CA LEU A 108 11.50 -32.87 4.85
C LEU A 108 11.58 -33.98 5.92
N VAL A 109 10.53 -34.17 6.72
CA VAL A 109 10.47 -35.24 7.73
C VAL A 109 10.57 -36.62 7.08
N VAL A 110 9.87 -36.86 5.96
CA VAL A 110 9.94 -38.12 5.21
C VAL A 110 11.33 -38.39 4.66
N VAL A 111 12.02 -37.37 4.13
CA VAL A 111 13.41 -37.50 3.64
C VAL A 111 14.36 -37.86 4.79
N ILE A 112 14.21 -37.24 5.96
CA ILE A 112 15.01 -37.56 7.15
C ILE A 112 14.75 -39.01 7.59
N CYS A 113 13.48 -39.41 7.73
CA CYS A 113 13.11 -40.78 8.13
C CYS A 113 13.64 -41.83 7.16
N THR A 114 13.48 -41.63 5.86
CA THR A 114 13.98 -42.56 4.84
C THR A 114 15.51 -42.63 4.85
N THR A 115 16.19 -41.50 5.00
CA THR A 115 17.66 -41.46 5.11
C THR A 115 18.14 -42.23 6.35
N VAL A 116 17.49 -42.04 7.50
CA VAL A 116 17.81 -42.76 8.75
C VAL A 116 17.59 -44.27 8.60
N ILE A 117 16.49 -44.69 7.96
CA ILE A 117 16.20 -46.10 7.69
C ILE A 117 17.26 -46.69 6.76
N VAL A 118 17.67 -45.96 5.71
CA VAL A 118 18.67 -46.41 4.73
C VAL A 118 20.05 -46.57 5.36
N ILE A 119 20.45 -45.65 6.25
CA ILE A 119 21.74 -45.72 6.96
C ILE A 119 21.76 -46.83 8.01
N ASN A 120 20.63 -47.08 8.69
CA ASN A 120 20.54 -48.08 9.77
C ASN A 120 20.01 -49.45 9.32
N LYS A 121 20.06 -49.77 8.02
CA LYS A 121 19.49 -51.00 7.44
C LYS A 121 19.87 -52.27 8.21
N ASP A 122 21.13 -52.40 8.66
CA ASP A 122 21.61 -53.56 9.41
C ASP A 122 20.97 -53.70 10.81
N LYS A 123 20.57 -52.61 11.46
CA LYS A 123 19.93 -52.64 12.79
C LYS A 123 18.41 -52.75 12.73
N VAL A 124 17.77 -52.14 11.73
CA VAL A 124 16.31 -52.14 11.59
C VAL A 124 15.80 -53.53 11.17
N PHE A 125 16.52 -54.24 10.29
CA PHE A 125 16.12 -55.58 9.87
C PHE A 125 16.13 -56.61 11.03
N SER A 126 17.03 -56.44 12.00
CA SER A 126 17.10 -57.26 13.22
C SER A 126 15.94 -57.04 14.20
N LEU A 127 15.24 -55.90 14.14
CA LEU A 127 14.08 -55.62 14.99
C LEU A 127 12.80 -56.27 14.44
N PHE A 128 12.66 -56.32 13.12
CA PHE A 128 11.54 -57.01 12.47
C PHE A 128 11.71 -58.53 12.39
N SER A 129 12.94 -59.05 12.45
CA SER A 129 13.21 -60.50 12.45
C SER A 129 13.06 -61.17 13.82
N LYS A 130 12.66 -60.43 14.87
CA LYS A 130 12.59 -60.94 16.25
C LYS A 130 11.16 -61.24 16.73
N GLN A 131 10.17 -61.16 15.85
CA GLN A 131 8.83 -61.72 16.07
C GLN A 131 8.62 -62.92 15.14
N HIS A 132 9.21 -64.06 15.49
CA HIS A 132 8.69 -65.37 15.11
C HIS A 132 9.04 -66.41 16.16
#